data_AF-A0A840QJJ0-F1
#
_entry.id   AF-A0A840QJJ0-F1
#
_cell.length_a   1.000
_cell.length_b   1.000
_cell.length_c   1.000
_cell.angle_alpha   90.00
_cell.angle_beta   90.00
_cell.angle_gamma   90.00
#
_symmetry.space_group_name_H-M   'P 1'
#
loop_
_entity.id
_entity.type
_entity.pdbx_description
1 polymer ?
#
loop_
_entity_poly.entity_id
_entity_poly.type
_entity_poly.pdbx_seq_one_letter_code
_entity_poly.pdbx_strand_id
1 'polypeptide(L)'
;MRPHVPDEPARLNERTPLSRRRLAGLFGLAASAGMLGLAGCGTKLGQMQALASGSVPASRPDGVLGANFNGDPRTVTFPELRAIDTSWLRGFYPMHEADKGDPAQQPEIRMLLDAADRGYGTTLSLKFQNRERPIPRPGSPEMTAELARVDKVLSGVLNEVDILTIGNEPFLETQKNERDKRLNEYYEAITQHVIDQRTQRFGQNSRTRLFMGALNHLDSPDGQTASTARWVDYARRTPAIEGVDIHPHVDSPAGVDKYVDYVLPKLRKDQSFLVTEFSLVRFWKSKLTEPVSDEFARRYGFRQGTPVWEVVRAAIDHPVPQQQWNDFLSSSPWYEQHKHFLRDQVQRFRNTGKLALATYGIGQDAAMVRDFGPDKTPWLFNSLFASKTVQPGPDGLPGRGYAWIEDFRALQRQGDHRLVR
;
A
#
# COMPACT_ATOMS: atom_id res chain seq x y z
N MET A 1 11.62 -57.03 -8.33
CA MET A 1 12.88 -56.93 -7.57
C MET A 1 12.95 -55.53 -6.96
N ARG A 2 13.34 -55.46 -5.67
CA ARG A 2 13.40 -54.26 -4.82
C ARG A 2 14.57 -53.33 -5.23
N PRO A 3 14.55 -52.04 -4.80
CA PRO A 3 15.34 -50.95 -5.36
C PRO A 3 16.70 -50.75 -4.67
N HIS A 4 17.59 -50.01 -5.33
CA HIS A 4 18.89 -49.58 -4.78
C HIS A 4 18.84 -48.07 -4.48
N VAL A 5 19.07 -47.73 -3.22
CA VAL A 5 19.35 -46.38 -2.68
C VAL A 5 20.88 -46.20 -2.64
N PRO A 6 21.40 -45.00 -2.89
CA PRO A 6 22.37 -44.40 -1.95
C PRO A 6 22.16 -42.87 -1.86
N ASP A 7 22.66 -42.09 -0.93
CA ASP A 7 23.17 -42.24 0.44
C ASP A 7 23.08 -40.81 1.00
N GLU A 8 22.63 -40.68 2.25
CA GLU A 8 22.66 -39.42 3.01
C GLU A 8 24.10 -39.14 3.46
N PRO A 9 24.52 -37.87 3.60
CA PRO A 9 25.44 -37.60 4.69
C PRO A 9 25.01 -36.45 5.61
N ALA A 10 24.98 -36.83 6.88
CA ALA A 10 25.54 -36.12 8.03
C ALA A 10 24.86 -34.82 8.50
N ARG A 11 23.97 -35.02 9.47
CA ARG A 11 23.78 -34.08 10.59
C ARG A 11 25.10 -33.88 11.33
N LEU A 12 25.46 -32.63 11.58
CA LEU A 12 26.47 -32.24 12.57
C LEU A 12 25.84 -31.29 13.59
N ASN A 13 26.33 -31.46 14.81
CA ASN A 13 25.72 -31.07 16.07
C ASN A 13 25.69 -29.57 16.34
N GLU A 14 24.62 -29.20 17.06
CA GLU A 14 24.60 -28.32 18.22
C GLU A 14 25.95 -27.73 18.67
N ARG A 15 26.02 -26.38 18.67
CA ARG A 15 26.76 -25.65 19.69
C ARG A 15 25.89 -24.54 20.29
N THR A 16 25.92 -24.57 21.60
CA THR A 16 25.24 -23.84 22.68
C THR A 16 25.34 -22.30 22.62
N PRO A 17 24.51 -21.59 23.41
CA PRO A 17 24.32 -20.15 23.33
C PRO A 17 25.37 -19.38 24.15
N LEU A 18 25.72 -18.18 23.70
CA LEU A 18 26.54 -17.25 24.47
C LEU A 18 25.64 -16.37 25.33
N SER A 19 25.69 -16.62 26.65
CA SER A 19 25.24 -15.70 27.69
C SER A 19 26.44 -15.23 28.51
N ARG A 20 26.59 -13.92 28.70
CA ARG A 20 27.25 -13.24 29.84
C ARG A 20 26.64 -11.83 29.91
N ARG A 21 25.66 -11.54 30.76
CA ARG A 21 25.75 -11.10 32.17
C ARG A 21 26.74 -9.97 32.48
N ARG A 22 26.12 -8.87 32.95
CA ARG A 22 26.51 -7.88 33.98
C ARG A 22 27.37 -6.68 33.58
N LEU A 23 26.74 -5.50 33.70
CA LEU A 23 27.24 -4.45 34.60
C LEU A 23 26.04 -3.70 35.21
N ALA A 24 25.95 -3.78 36.53
CA ALA A 24 25.12 -2.93 37.37
C ALA A 24 25.97 -1.73 37.79
N GLY A 25 25.38 -0.54 37.81
CA GLY A 25 25.94 0.67 38.40
C GLY A 25 24.84 1.43 39.11
N LEU A 26 24.81 1.28 40.44
CA LEU A 26 23.99 2.01 41.40
C LEU A 26 24.58 3.40 41.64
N PHE A 27 23.74 4.43 41.62
CA PHE A 27 23.73 5.64 42.45
C PHE A 27 22.31 6.20 42.31
N GLY A 28 21.56 6.64 43.30
CA GLY A 28 21.79 6.97 44.70
C GLY A 28 20.58 7.84 45.11
N LEU A 29 20.00 7.55 46.27
CA LEU A 29 18.82 8.19 46.85
C LEU A 29 18.94 9.72 47.00
N ALA A 30 17.82 10.43 46.89
CA ALA A 30 17.44 11.48 47.83
C ALA A 30 15.92 11.72 47.81
N ALA A 31 15.29 11.36 48.92
CA ALA A 31 13.94 11.75 49.28
C ALA A 31 13.98 13.11 49.99
N SER A 32 12.97 13.95 49.75
CA SER A 32 12.55 14.94 50.76
C SER A 32 11.08 15.28 50.54
N ALA A 33 10.28 14.86 51.51
CA ALA A 33 8.94 15.31 51.77
C ALA A 33 8.93 16.76 52.29
N GLY A 34 7.90 17.51 51.94
CA GLY A 34 7.57 18.81 52.54
C GLY A 34 6.06 18.97 52.59
N MET A 35 5.53 19.01 53.81
CA MET A 35 4.10 19.04 54.14
C MET A 35 3.47 20.45 54.05
N LEU A 36 2.14 20.43 53.92
CA LEU A 36 1.12 21.22 54.65
C LEU A 36 0.88 22.73 54.41
N GLY A 37 -0.40 23.02 54.16
CA GLY A 37 -1.14 24.22 54.56
C GLY A 37 -1.75 24.98 53.37
N LEU A 38 -3.00 25.41 53.33
CA LEU A 38 -4.09 25.51 54.31
C LEU A 38 -5.41 25.75 53.55
N ALA A 39 -6.51 25.66 54.30
CA ALA A 39 -7.90 25.65 53.88
C ALA A 39 -8.41 26.88 53.11
N GLY A 40 -9.41 26.64 52.27
CA GLY A 40 -10.31 27.65 51.72
C GLY A 40 -11.63 27.01 51.31
N CYS A 41 -12.59 26.97 52.25
CA CYS A 41 -13.98 26.58 52.00
C CYS A 41 -14.62 27.48 50.93
N GLY A 42 -15.31 26.88 49.97
CA GLY A 42 -16.13 27.60 49.00
C GLY A 42 -16.98 26.66 48.18
N THR A 43 -18.12 26.25 48.74
CA THR A 43 -19.20 25.54 48.05
C THR A 43 -19.66 26.29 46.80
N LYS A 44 -19.47 25.70 45.61
CA LYS A 44 -20.39 25.84 44.47
C LYS A 44 -20.54 24.49 43.77
N LEU A 45 -21.65 23.82 44.07
CA LEU A 45 -22.31 22.90 43.14
C LEU A 45 -22.59 23.69 41.86
N GLY A 46 -21.79 23.43 40.82
CA GLY A 46 -21.92 24.02 39.51
C GLY A 46 -21.54 22.98 38.48
N GLN A 47 -22.51 22.63 37.64
CA GLN A 47 -22.38 21.80 36.45
C GLN A 47 -21.07 22.12 35.70
N MET A 48 -20.07 21.25 35.81
CA MET A 48 -19.06 21.14 34.75
C MET A 48 -19.54 20.05 33.82
N GLN A 49 -20.25 20.51 32.78
CA GLN A 49 -20.37 19.80 31.52
C GLN A 49 -19.01 19.19 31.20
N ALA A 50 -19.00 17.86 31.04
CA ALA A 50 -17.98 17.21 30.25
C ALA A 50 -17.97 17.94 28.90
N LEU A 51 -16.92 18.74 28.67
CA LEU A 51 -16.55 19.15 27.33
C LEU A 51 -16.20 17.85 26.61
N ALA A 52 -17.23 17.24 26.03
CA ALA A 52 -17.05 16.33 24.92
C ALA A 52 -16.25 17.15 23.91
N SER A 53 -14.95 16.87 23.84
CA SER A 53 -14.09 17.24 22.74
C SER A 53 -14.70 16.59 21.50
N GLY A 54 -15.68 17.28 20.93
CA GLY A 54 -16.30 16.94 19.66
C GLY A 54 -15.17 16.98 18.65
N SER A 55 -14.66 15.81 18.31
CA SER A 55 -13.72 15.66 17.21
C SER A 55 -14.42 16.18 15.97
N VAL A 56 -14.00 17.35 15.49
CA VAL A 56 -14.36 17.83 14.15
C VAL A 56 -14.03 16.68 13.19
N PRO A 57 -14.99 16.22 12.37
CA PRO A 57 -14.71 15.18 11.39
C PRO A 57 -13.50 15.60 10.57
N ALA A 58 -12.52 14.70 10.43
CA ALA A 58 -11.35 14.99 9.61
C ALA A 58 -11.81 15.40 8.20
N SER A 59 -11.21 16.46 7.66
CA SER A 59 -11.47 16.90 6.29
C SER A 59 -11.31 15.71 5.33
N ARG A 60 -12.20 15.65 4.33
CA ARG A 60 -12.11 14.64 3.28
C ARG A 60 -10.73 14.76 2.60
N PRO A 61 -10.02 13.64 2.37
CA PRO A 61 -8.89 13.67 1.46
C PRO A 61 -9.38 14.17 0.10
N ASP A 62 -8.69 15.16 -0.44
CA ASP A 62 -9.05 15.86 -1.67
C ASP A 62 -7.80 16.00 -2.54
N GLY A 63 -7.63 15.07 -3.47
CA GLY A 63 -6.51 15.04 -4.39
C GLY A 63 -5.15 14.76 -3.75
N VAL A 64 -5.10 14.14 -2.58
CA VAL A 64 -3.85 13.92 -1.83
C VAL A 64 -2.97 12.88 -2.53
N LEU A 65 -1.65 13.02 -2.42
CA LEU A 65 -0.65 12.07 -2.92
C LEU A 65 0.11 11.42 -1.75
N GLY A 66 -0.08 10.13 -1.55
CA GLY A 66 0.58 9.35 -0.50
C GLY A 66 1.62 8.34 -1.00
N ALA A 67 2.39 7.79 -0.08
CA ALA A 67 3.25 6.65 -0.31
C ALA A 67 2.51 5.33 -0.09
N ASN A 68 2.94 4.27 -0.76
CA ASN A 68 2.40 2.93 -0.66
C ASN A 68 3.51 1.90 -0.39
N PHE A 69 3.38 1.10 0.66
CA PHE A 69 4.23 -0.06 0.91
C PHE A 69 3.48 -1.32 0.46
N ASN A 70 4.00 -1.97 -0.59
CA ASN A 70 3.27 -2.99 -1.35
C ASN A 70 3.32 -4.40 -0.73
N GLY A 71 2.88 -4.50 0.53
CA GLY A 71 2.76 -5.77 1.25
C GLY A 71 3.81 -5.97 2.34
N ASP A 72 5.05 -5.53 2.14
CA ASP A 72 6.08 -5.60 3.18
C ASP A 72 6.37 -4.22 3.81
N PRO A 73 5.87 -3.93 5.03
CA PRO A 73 6.11 -2.66 5.72
C PRO A 73 7.57 -2.47 6.12
N ARG A 74 8.42 -3.51 6.07
CA ARG A 74 9.87 -3.37 6.30
C ARG A 74 10.58 -2.66 5.15
N THR A 75 9.89 -2.46 4.02
CA THR A 75 10.40 -1.70 2.87
C THR A 75 10.21 -0.20 3.00
N VAL A 76 9.61 0.27 4.11
CA VAL A 76 9.36 1.68 4.38
C VAL A 76 9.81 2.07 5.78
N THR A 77 10.44 3.24 5.89
CA THR A 77 10.79 3.84 7.18
C THR A 77 10.26 5.27 7.30
N PHE A 78 10.01 5.77 8.52
CA PHE A 78 9.62 7.17 8.71
C PHE A 78 10.65 8.19 8.20
N PRO A 79 11.97 7.97 8.31
CA PRO A 79 12.96 8.77 7.59
C PRO A 79 12.72 8.84 6.08
N GLU A 80 12.41 7.72 5.42
CA GLU A 80 12.09 7.71 3.99
C GLU A 80 10.82 8.49 3.69
N LEU A 81 9.76 8.32 4.49
CA LEU A 81 8.51 9.08 4.33
C LEU A 81 8.72 10.58 4.46
N ARG A 82 9.51 11.02 5.45
CA ARG A 82 9.91 12.42 5.58
C ARG A 82 10.77 12.88 4.42
N ALA A 83 11.68 12.04 3.93
CA ALA A 83 12.54 12.39 2.82
C ALA A 83 11.76 12.66 1.53
N ILE A 84 10.60 12.02 1.32
CA ILE A 84 9.75 12.25 0.14
C ILE A 84 8.62 13.26 0.41
N ASP A 85 8.65 13.94 1.56
CA ASP A 85 7.67 14.93 2.00
C ASP A 85 6.21 14.43 2.01
N THR A 86 5.99 13.11 2.09
CA THR A 86 4.63 12.57 2.14
C THR A 86 4.02 12.72 3.53
N SER A 87 2.72 12.92 3.56
CA SER A 87 1.90 12.94 4.78
C SER A 87 0.82 11.86 4.78
N TRP A 88 0.82 10.98 3.77
CA TRP A 88 -0.15 9.88 3.64
C TRP A 88 0.57 8.56 3.37
N LEU A 89 0.10 7.50 4.03
CA LEU A 89 0.63 6.15 3.89
C LEU A 89 -0.48 5.14 3.61
N ARG A 90 -0.25 4.28 2.62
CA ARG A 90 -1.15 3.19 2.27
C ARG A 90 -0.46 1.84 2.38
N GLY A 91 -1.23 0.84 2.84
CA GLY A 91 -0.85 -0.57 2.79
C GLY A 91 -2.08 -1.46 2.56
N PHE A 92 -1.85 -2.76 2.38
CA PHE A 92 -2.92 -3.75 2.35
C PHE A 92 -2.65 -4.87 3.37
N TYR A 93 -3.72 -5.55 3.78
CA TYR A 93 -3.63 -6.67 4.71
C TYR A 93 -4.23 -7.94 4.10
N PRO A 94 -3.45 -9.02 3.94
CA PRO A 94 -3.99 -10.30 3.48
C PRO A 94 -4.87 -10.95 4.54
N MET A 95 -6.16 -11.13 4.25
CA MET A 95 -7.16 -11.52 5.26
C MET A 95 -6.93 -12.90 5.89
N HIS A 96 -6.21 -13.80 5.22
CA HIS A 96 -5.85 -15.10 5.80
C HIS A 96 -4.84 -14.98 6.95
N GLU A 97 -4.10 -13.88 7.04
CA GLU A 97 -3.17 -13.60 8.14
C GLU A 97 -3.91 -13.32 9.46
N ALA A 98 -5.21 -12.96 9.42
CA ALA A 98 -6.03 -12.73 10.63
C ALA A 98 -6.22 -13.98 11.51
N ASP A 99 -5.85 -15.17 11.01
CA ASP A 99 -5.86 -16.40 11.80
C ASP A 99 -4.53 -16.66 12.52
N LYS A 100 -3.47 -15.90 12.21
CA LYS A 100 -2.12 -16.11 12.78
C LYS A 100 -1.83 -15.27 14.03
N GLY A 101 -2.77 -14.44 14.47
CA GLY A 101 -2.66 -13.62 15.67
C GLY A 101 -3.59 -12.42 15.64
N ASP A 102 -3.38 -11.48 16.56
CA ASP A 102 -4.06 -10.18 16.56
C ASP A 102 -3.60 -9.35 15.36
N PRO A 103 -4.50 -9.02 14.40
CA PRO A 103 -4.14 -8.21 13.24
C PRO A 103 -3.49 -6.87 13.59
N ALA A 104 -3.89 -6.22 14.70
CA ALA A 104 -3.34 -4.92 15.09
C ALA A 104 -1.84 -4.99 15.46
N GLN A 105 -1.34 -6.17 15.83
CA GLN A 105 0.08 -6.39 16.15
C GLN A 105 0.89 -6.84 14.94
N GLN A 106 0.26 -7.13 13.81
CA GLN A 106 0.95 -7.57 12.61
C GLN A 106 1.62 -6.38 11.90
N PRO A 107 2.78 -6.60 11.24
CA PRO A 107 3.60 -5.51 10.72
C PRO A 107 2.84 -4.52 9.83
N GLU A 108 1.96 -5.01 8.96
CA GLU A 108 1.27 -4.22 7.94
C GLU A 108 0.29 -3.22 8.59
N ILE A 109 -0.55 -3.70 9.50
CA ILE A 109 -1.50 -2.85 10.21
C ILE A 109 -0.77 -1.97 11.23
N ARG A 110 0.20 -2.53 11.96
CA ARG A 110 0.98 -1.78 12.94
C ARG A 110 1.69 -0.58 12.32
N MET A 111 2.27 -0.72 11.13
CA MET A 111 2.91 0.41 10.44
C MET A 111 1.92 1.54 10.13
N LEU A 112 0.68 1.22 9.75
CA LEU A 112 -0.36 2.22 9.54
C LEU A 112 -0.82 2.85 10.86
N LEU A 113 -1.00 2.08 11.93
CA LEU A 113 -1.35 2.63 13.24
C LEU A 113 -0.23 3.55 13.78
N ASP A 114 1.03 3.12 13.71
CA ASP A 114 2.19 3.92 14.08
C ASP A 114 2.28 5.21 13.23
N ALA A 115 1.88 5.15 11.94
CA ALA A 115 1.84 6.32 11.08
C ALA A 115 0.69 7.27 11.47
N ALA A 116 -0.50 6.75 11.78
CA ALA A 116 -1.62 7.53 12.27
C ALA A 116 -1.28 8.27 13.58
N ASP A 117 -0.62 7.58 14.52
CA ASP A 117 -0.15 8.17 15.79
C ASP A 117 0.87 9.29 15.58
N ARG A 118 1.61 9.25 14.47
CA ARG A 118 2.56 10.30 14.06
C ARG A 118 1.93 11.39 13.20
N GLY A 119 0.61 11.37 13.03
CA GLY A 119 -0.14 12.39 12.30
C GLY A 119 -0.24 12.18 10.78
N TYR A 120 0.18 11.03 10.25
CA TYR A 120 -0.02 10.71 8.83
C TYR A 120 -1.49 10.39 8.55
N GLY A 121 -1.96 10.69 7.34
CA GLY A 121 -3.17 10.09 6.80
C GLY A 121 -2.93 8.63 6.42
N THR A 122 -3.90 7.74 6.65
CA THR A 122 -3.69 6.31 6.47
C THR A 122 -4.81 5.62 5.70
N THR A 123 -4.39 4.71 4.81
CA THR A 123 -5.30 3.89 4.00
C THR A 123 -4.94 2.42 4.14
N LEU A 124 -5.93 1.61 4.50
CA LEU A 124 -5.82 0.15 4.55
C LEU A 124 -6.73 -0.50 3.52
N SER A 125 -6.18 -1.38 2.67
CA SER A 125 -6.98 -2.24 1.79
C SER A 125 -7.07 -3.68 2.32
N LEU A 126 -8.27 -4.25 2.35
CA LEU A 126 -8.48 -5.65 2.75
C LEU A 126 -8.29 -6.59 1.57
N LYS A 127 -7.28 -7.47 1.60
CA LYS A 127 -6.95 -8.36 0.48
C LYS A 127 -7.45 -9.79 0.72
N PHE A 128 -8.40 -10.25 -0.09
CA PHE A 128 -9.01 -11.58 0.02
C PHE A 128 -8.47 -12.53 -1.04
N GLN A 129 -7.46 -13.33 -0.69
CA GLN A 129 -6.78 -14.23 -1.63
C GLN A 129 -7.56 -15.52 -1.87
N ASN A 130 -8.46 -15.48 -2.85
CA ASN A 130 -9.32 -16.60 -3.24
C ASN A 130 -8.98 -17.12 -4.65
N ARG A 131 -7.72 -16.99 -5.10
CA ARG A 131 -7.27 -17.51 -6.40
C ARG A 131 -7.26 -19.03 -6.46
N GLU A 132 -6.97 -19.65 -5.33
CA GLU A 132 -6.73 -21.10 -5.23
C GLU A 132 -7.86 -21.84 -4.51
N ARG A 133 -8.86 -21.11 -4.00
CA ARG A 133 -10.01 -21.67 -3.30
C ARG A 133 -11.30 -20.99 -3.75
N PRO A 134 -12.45 -21.70 -3.74
CA PRO A 134 -13.73 -21.06 -4.01
C PRO A 134 -14.01 -19.94 -3.01
N ILE A 135 -14.61 -18.84 -3.48
CA ILE A 135 -15.11 -17.82 -2.55
C ILE A 135 -16.26 -18.40 -1.71
N PRO A 136 -16.41 -18.02 -0.43
CA PRO A 136 -17.58 -18.39 0.39
C PRO A 136 -18.92 -17.91 -0.19
N ARG A 137 -20.02 -18.61 0.13
CA ARG A 137 -21.39 -18.16 -0.22
C ARG A 137 -21.95 -17.34 0.94
N PRO A 138 -22.60 -16.19 0.68
CA PRO A 138 -23.37 -15.50 1.72
C PRO A 138 -24.30 -16.47 2.46
N GLY A 139 -24.27 -16.42 3.79
CA GLY A 139 -25.02 -17.33 4.67
C GLY A 139 -24.40 -18.71 4.91
N SER A 140 -23.26 -19.05 4.29
CA SER A 140 -22.56 -20.31 4.57
C SER A 140 -21.65 -20.21 5.81
N PRO A 141 -21.31 -21.34 6.45
CA PRO A 141 -20.34 -21.36 7.57
C PRO A 141 -18.98 -20.77 7.20
N GLU A 142 -18.52 -20.97 5.96
CA GLU A 142 -17.26 -20.40 5.46
C GLU A 142 -17.33 -18.88 5.37
N MET A 143 -18.50 -18.32 5.01
CA MET A 143 -18.69 -16.87 5.01
C MET A 143 -18.72 -16.34 6.43
N THR A 144 -19.36 -17.03 7.38
CA THR A 144 -19.30 -16.66 8.80
C THR A 144 -17.86 -16.63 9.31
N ALA A 145 -17.04 -17.61 8.95
CA ALA A 145 -15.62 -17.61 9.30
C ALA A 145 -14.85 -16.45 8.65
N GLU A 146 -15.15 -16.12 7.39
CA GLU A 146 -14.53 -14.97 6.71
C GLU A 146 -14.94 -13.64 7.36
N LEU A 147 -16.20 -13.46 7.73
CA LEU A 147 -16.69 -12.29 8.46
C LEU A 147 -16.05 -12.18 9.85
N ALA A 148 -15.83 -13.30 10.54
CA ALA A 148 -15.10 -13.30 11.80
C ALA A 148 -13.63 -12.85 11.64
N ARG A 149 -12.96 -13.18 10.52
CA ARG A 149 -11.63 -12.61 10.21
C ARG A 149 -11.70 -11.11 9.98
N VAL A 150 -12.72 -10.64 9.25
CA VAL A 150 -12.97 -9.22 9.05
C VAL A 150 -13.15 -8.52 10.40
N ASP A 151 -13.94 -9.08 11.33
CA ASP A 151 -14.16 -8.51 12.66
C ASP A 151 -12.88 -8.35 13.48
N LYS A 152 -11.95 -9.30 13.40
CA LYS A 152 -10.63 -9.18 14.06
C LYS A 152 -9.89 -7.94 13.56
N VAL A 153 -9.85 -7.73 12.23
CA VAL A 153 -9.18 -6.57 11.63
C VAL A 153 -9.91 -5.28 12.02
N LEU A 154 -11.24 -5.24 11.84
CA LEU A 154 -12.07 -4.06 12.13
C LEU A 154 -11.93 -3.59 13.59
N SER A 155 -11.67 -4.50 14.52
CA SER A 155 -11.50 -4.17 15.94
C SER A 155 -10.23 -3.37 16.24
N GLY A 156 -9.20 -3.47 15.41
CA GLY A 156 -7.97 -2.69 15.56
C GLY A 156 -7.90 -1.44 14.67
N VAL A 157 -8.70 -1.36 13.61
CA VAL A 157 -8.50 -0.33 12.56
C VAL A 157 -9.67 0.62 12.38
N LEU A 158 -10.91 0.20 12.68
CA LEU A 158 -12.05 1.10 12.55
C LEU A 158 -11.90 2.28 13.51
N ASN A 159 -12.14 3.46 12.97
CA ASN A 159 -11.92 4.74 13.64
C ASN A 159 -10.46 5.05 13.97
N GLU A 160 -9.48 4.26 13.52
CA GLU A 160 -8.05 4.58 13.64
C GLU A 160 -7.45 4.94 12.28
N VAL A 161 -7.75 4.17 11.23
CA VAL A 161 -7.36 4.53 9.86
C VAL A 161 -8.35 5.49 9.21
N ASP A 162 -7.87 6.34 8.30
CA ASP A 162 -8.71 7.33 7.63
C ASP A 162 -9.55 6.72 6.51
N ILE A 163 -8.97 5.79 5.75
CA ILE A 163 -9.64 5.08 4.65
C ILE A 163 -9.49 3.57 4.86
N LEU A 164 -10.60 2.86 4.73
CA LEU A 164 -10.64 1.41 4.60
C LEU A 164 -11.24 1.04 3.24
N THR A 165 -10.44 0.39 2.40
CA THR A 165 -10.87 -0.15 1.10
C THR A 165 -11.26 -1.61 1.27
N ILE A 166 -12.50 -1.93 0.87
CA ILE A 166 -13.02 -3.29 0.88
C ILE A 166 -12.63 -3.96 -0.43
N GLY A 167 -11.64 -4.83 -0.33
CA GLY A 167 -10.96 -5.47 -1.44
C GLY A 167 -9.57 -4.87 -1.70
N ASN A 168 -8.75 -5.67 -2.38
CA ASN A 168 -7.55 -5.23 -3.07
C ASN A 168 -7.42 -6.15 -4.29
N GLU A 169 -7.72 -5.64 -5.48
CA GLU A 169 -7.71 -6.42 -6.72
C GLU A 169 -8.70 -7.61 -6.71
N PRO A 170 -9.98 -7.41 -6.34
CA PRO A 170 -10.92 -8.49 -6.04
C PRO A 170 -11.12 -9.47 -7.21
N PHE A 171 -11.12 -8.97 -8.45
CA PHE A 171 -11.22 -9.80 -9.65
C PHE A 171 -9.97 -10.64 -9.85
N LEU A 172 -8.79 -10.03 -9.71
CA LEU A 172 -7.54 -10.76 -9.82
C LEU A 172 -7.40 -11.82 -8.74
N GLU A 173 -7.84 -11.53 -7.51
CA GLU A 173 -7.77 -12.42 -6.36
C GLU A 173 -8.88 -13.49 -6.32
N THR A 174 -9.74 -13.57 -7.34
CA THR A 174 -10.84 -14.55 -7.42
C THR A 174 -10.64 -15.50 -8.61
N GLN A 175 -11.02 -16.77 -8.44
CA GLN A 175 -11.05 -17.77 -9.51
C GLN A 175 -11.83 -17.27 -10.74
N LYS A 176 -11.28 -17.49 -11.95
CA LYS A 176 -11.85 -16.94 -13.20
C LYS A 176 -13.32 -17.31 -13.42
N ASN A 177 -13.70 -18.55 -13.10
CA ASN A 177 -15.05 -19.08 -13.27
C ASN A 177 -16.08 -18.53 -12.25
N GLU A 178 -15.63 -17.82 -11.21
CA GLU A 178 -16.50 -17.23 -10.17
C GLU A 178 -16.67 -15.71 -10.30
N ARG A 179 -15.77 -15.04 -11.04
CA ARG A 179 -15.76 -13.58 -11.24
C ARG A 179 -17.11 -13.05 -11.73
N ASP A 180 -17.71 -13.73 -12.70
CA ASP A 180 -19.00 -13.32 -13.29
C ASP A 180 -20.23 -14.02 -12.73
N LYS A 181 -20.09 -14.71 -11.60
CA LYS A 181 -21.20 -15.47 -11.00
C LYS A 181 -21.45 -15.09 -9.56
N ARG A 182 -20.39 -15.09 -8.75
CA ARG A 182 -20.50 -15.07 -7.28
C ARG A 182 -19.69 -13.95 -6.62
N LEU A 183 -18.69 -13.41 -7.31
CA LEU A 183 -17.78 -12.41 -6.75
C LEU A 183 -18.52 -11.23 -6.12
N ASN A 184 -19.48 -10.65 -6.84
CA ASN A 184 -20.22 -9.49 -6.33
C ASN A 184 -21.04 -9.84 -5.09
N GLU A 185 -21.74 -10.98 -5.04
CA GLU A 185 -22.50 -11.39 -3.85
C GLU A 185 -21.61 -11.54 -2.61
N TYR A 186 -20.41 -12.08 -2.79
CA TYR A 186 -19.41 -12.22 -1.72
C TYR A 186 -18.94 -10.86 -1.20
N TYR A 187 -18.51 -9.96 -2.09
CA TYR A 187 -18.01 -8.64 -1.68
C TYR A 187 -19.10 -7.70 -1.20
N GLU A 188 -20.33 -7.81 -1.72
CA GLU A 188 -21.51 -7.10 -1.21
C GLU A 188 -21.82 -7.52 0.22
N ALA A 189 -21.74 -8.81 0.54
CA ALA A 189 -21.95 -9.31 1.91
C ALA A 189 -20.84 -8.86 2.88
N ILE A 190 -19.56 -8.88 2.46
CA ILE A 190 -18.47 -8.30 3.26
C ILE A 190 -18.70 -6.80 3.47
N THR A 191 -19.06 -6.08 2.41
CA THR A 191 -19.26 -4.63 2.46
C THR A 191 -20.37 -4.27 3.44
N GLN A 192 -21.50 -4.96 3.37
CA GLN A 192 -22.60 -4.74 4.30
C GLN A 192 -22.16 -5.00 5.75
N HIS A 193 -21.43 -6.09 6.01
CA HIS A 193 -20.91 -6.40 7.34
C HIS A 193 -19.98 -5.30 7.89
N VAL A 194 -19.06 -4.78 7.06
CA VAL A 194 -18.17 -3.67 7.45
C VAL A 194 -18.98 -2.40 7.77
N ILE A 195 -20.00 -2.09 6.96
CA ILE A 195 -20.88 -0.95 7.20
C ILE A 195 -21.63 -1.10 8.53
N ASP A 196 -22.17 -2.30 8.80
CA ASP A 196 -22.91 -2.59 10.01
C ASP A 196 -22.00 -2.47 11.24
N GLN A 197 -20.80 -3.05 11.20
CA GLN A 197 -19.82 -2.94 12.29
C GLN A 197 -19.39 -1.49 12.55
N ARG A 198 -19.11 -0.71 11.49
CA ARG A 198 -18.78 0.72 11.63
C ARG A 198 -19.94 1.49 12.26
N THR A 199 -21.16 1.24 11.81
CA THR A 199 -22.38 1.92 12.30
C THR A 199 -22.67 1.55 13.75
N GLN A 200 -22.58 0.27 14.10
CA GLN A 200 -22.82 -0.22 15.45
C GLN A 200 -21.83 0.35 16.47
N ARG A 201 -20.55 0.45 16.10
CA ARG A 201 -19.47 0.86 17.03
C ARG A 201 -19.33 2.39 17.13
N PHE A 202 -19.54 3.12 16.03
CA PHE A 202 -19.21 4.54 15.96
C PHE A 202 -20.32 5.43 15.38
N GLY A 203 -21.39 4.85 14.82
CA GLY A 203 -22.47 5.60 14.19
C GLY A 203 -21.97 6.57 13.11
N GLN A 204 -22.51 7.79 13.10
CA GLN A 204 -22.11 8.87 12.19
C GLN A 204 -20.75 9.51 12.56
N ASN A 205 -20.17 9.15 13.71
CA ASN A 205 -18.94 9.76 14.22
C ASN A 205 -17.67 9.00 13.80
N SER A 206 -17.78 7.91 13.03
CA SER A 206 -16.62 7.19 12.52
C SER A 206 -15.72 8.08 11.67
N ARG A 207 -14.42 8.18 12.00
CA ARG A 207 -13.43 8.84 11.13
C ARG A 207 -13.15 8.04 9.85
N THR A 208 -13.30 6.71 9.90
CA THR A 208 -12.95 5.83 8.79
C THR A 208 -13.95 5.91 7.65
N ARG A 209 -13.44 6.30 6.49
CA ARG A 209 -14.15 6.37 5.21
C ARG A 209 -14.07 5.01 4.51
N LEU A 210 -15.14 4.63 3.82
CA LEU A 210 -15.21 3.33 3.14
C LEU A 210 -15.22 3.49 1.64
N PHE A 211 -14.36 2.72 0.98
CA PHE A 211 -14.26 2.61 -0.48
C PHE A 211 -14.31 1.14 -0.88
N MET A 212 -14.67 0.86 -2.14
CA MET A 212 -14.62 -0.50 -2.70
C MET A 212 -13.63 -0.57 -3.85
N GLY A 213 -12.79 -1.60 -3.88
CA GLY A 213 -11.85 -1.80 -4.98
C GLY A 213 -10.62 -2.55 -4.50
N ALA A 214 -9.43 -2.39 -5.09
CA ALA A 214 -9.19 -1.66 -6.33
C ALA A 214 -9.49 -2.46 -7.58
N LEU A 215 -10.10 -1.86 -8.59
CA LEU A 215 -10.40 -2.51 -9.86
C LEU A 215 -9.20 -2.46 -10.83
N ASN A 216 -8.86 -3.60 -11.44
CA ASN A 216 -7.84 -3.70 -12.49
C ASN A 216 -8.49 -3.91 -13.86
N HIS A 217 -7.68 -3.77 -14.92
CA HIS A 217 -8.02 -4.10 -16.31
C HIS A 217 -9.16 -3.27 -16.94
N LEU A 218 -9.52 -2.11 -16.36
CA LEU A 218 -10.55 -1.25 -16.96
C LEU A 218 -10.10 -0.59 -18.28
N ASP A 219 -8.81 -0.69 -18.62
CA ASP A 219 -8.24 -0.25 -19.89
C ASP A 219 -8.61 -1.10 -21.12
N SER A 220 -9.23 -2.27 -20.90
CA SER A 220 -9.66 -3.18 -21.97
C SER A 220 -11.13 -3.59 -21.84
N PRO A 221 -11.82 -3.92 -22.96
CA PRO A 221 -13.17 -4.45 -22.93
C PRO A 221 -13.31 -5.72 -22.07
N ASP A 222 -12.30 -6.58 -22.07
CA ASP A 222 -12.29 -7.83 -21.30
C ASP A 222 -12.35 -7.61 -19.78
N GLY A 223 -11.88 -6.46 -19.28
CA GLY A 223 -12.01 -6.08 -17.88
C GLY A 223 -13.31 -5.32 -17.56
N GLN A 224 -14.05 -4.86 -18.58
CA GLN A 224 -15.31 -4.13 -18.43
C GLN A 224 -16.51 -5.09 -18.54
N THR A 225 -16.59 -6.08 -17.66
CA THR A 225 -17.68 -7.07 -17.66
C THR A 225 -18.94 -6.55 -16.95
N ALA A 226 -20.03 -7.32 -17.06
CA ALA A 226 -21.25 -7.08 -16.29
C ALA A 226 -20.98 -7.08 -14.76
N SER A 227 -19.97 -7.82 -14.32
CA SER A 227 -19.61 -7.88 -12.90
C SER A 227 -18.84 -6.66 -12.44
N THR A 228 -17.93 -6.14 -13.26
CA THR A 228 -17.30 -4.84 -13.00
C THR A 228 -18.35 -3.73 -12.99
N ALA A 229 -19.33 -3.77 -13.89
CA ALA A 229 -20.44 -2.82 -13.91
C ALA A 229 -21.29 -2.91 -12.63
N ARG A 230 -21.65 -4.13 -12.18
CA ARG A 230 -22.38 -4.36 -10.92
C ARG A 230 -21.58 -3.88 -9.71
N TRP A 231 -20.26 -4.05 -9.68
CA TRP A 231 -19.40 -3.54 -8.62
C TRP A 231 -19.52 -2.02 -8.46
N VAL A 232 -19.34 -1.28 -9.57
CA VAL A 232 -19.41 0.19 -9.55
C VAL A 232 -20.83 0.66 -9.24
N ASP A 233 -21.86 -0.02 -9.77
CA ASP A 233 -23.25 0.30 -9.45
C ASP A 233 -23.60 0.06 -7.97
N TYR A 234 -23.10 -1.03 -7.38
CA TYR A 234 -23.27 -1.30 -5.96
C TYR A 234 -22.60 -0.23 -5.09
N ALA A 235 -21.38 0.18 -5.40
CA ALA A 235 -20.73 1.31 -4.72
C ALA A 235 -21.53 2.61 -4.89
N ARG A 236 -22.06 2.87 -6.10
CA ARG A 236 -22.90 4.04 -6.41
C ARG A 236 -24.22 4.05 -5.64
N ARG A 237 -24.87 2.90 -5.42
CA ARG A 237 -26.18 2.84 -4.74
C ARG A 237 -26.10 2.68 -3.22
N THR A 238 -24.90 2.47 -2.67
CA THR A 238 -24.68 2.25 -1.23
C THR A 238 -24.19 3.55 -0.57
N PRO A 239 -25.03 4.26 0.21
CA PRO A 239 -24.69 5.60 0.72
C PRO A 239 -23.46 5.63 1.62
N ALA A 240 -23.21 4.54 2.35
CA ALA A 240 -22.08 4.39 3.26
C ALA A 240 -20.70 4.29 2.56
N ILE A 241 -20.69 4.08 1.24
CA ILE A 241 -19.50 3.96 0.40
C ILE A 241 -19.24 5.30 -0.31
N GLU A 242 -18.05 5.87 -0.08
CA GLU A 242 -17.64 7.17 -0.59
C GLU A 242 -17.07 7.13 -2.02
N GLY A 243 -16.83 5.94 -2.55
CA GLY A 243 -16.30 5.79 -3.89
C GLY A 243 -15.74 4.41 -4.23
N VAL A 244 -14.97 4.38 -5.32
CA VAL A 244 -14.23 3.20 -5.77
C VAL A 244 -12.73 3.45 -5.79
N ASP A 245 -11.95 2.38 -5.68
CA ASP A 245 -10.50 2.38 -5.91
C ASP A 245 -10.18 1.72 -7.27
N ILE A 246 -9.16 2.21 -7.96
CA ILE A 246 -8.69 1.70 -9.26
C ILE A 246 -7.18 1.48 -9.24
N HIS A 247 -6.72 0.43 -9.92
CA HIS A 247 -5.30 0.09 -10.09
C HIS A 247 -4.87 0.12 -11.57
N PRO A 248 -4.57 1.29 -12.16
CA PRO A 248 -4.05 1.39 -13.51
C PRO A 248 -2.62 0.87 -13.65
N HIS A 249 -2.47 -0.38 -14.08
CA HIS A 249 -1.18 -0.95 -14.50
C HIS A 249 -1.18 -1.10 -16.03
N VAL A 250 -0.61 -0.14 -16.73
CA VAL A 250 -0.89 0.08 -18.15
C VAL A 250 0.36 -0.07 -19.04
N ASP A 251 0.12 -0.26 -20.33
CA ASP A 251 1.14 -0.36 -21.39
C ASP A 251 1.47 1.00 -22.03
N SER A 252 0.74 2.04 -21.67
CA SER A 252 0.89 3.39 -22.18
C SER A 252 0.19 4.38 -21.23
N PRO A 253 0.61 5.65 -21.18
CA PRO A 253 -0.05 6.66 -20.34
C PRO A 253 -1.55 6.81 -20.64
N ALA A 254 -1.96 6.71 -21.91
CA ALA A 254 -3.35 6.80 -22.32
C ALA A 254 -4.24 5.67 -21.76
N GLY A 255 -3.64 4.53 -21.36
CA GLY A 255 -4.36 3.47 -20.69
C GLY A 255 -4.96 3.90 -19.34
N VAL A 256 -4.35 4.87 -18.65
CA VAL A 256 -4.84 5.37 -17.36
C VAL A 256 -6.16 6.12 -17.52
N ASP A 257 -6.26 6.96 -18.56
CA ASP A 257 -7.46 7.77 -18.82
C ASP A 257 -8.71 6.87 -18.97
N LYS A 258 -8.55 5.67 -19.58
CA LYS A 258 -9.64 4.70 -19.71
C LYS A 258 -10.24 4.22 -18.38
N TYR A 259 -9.44 4.13 -17.31
CA TYR A 259 -9.97 3.79 -15.99
C TYR A 259 -10.85 4.92 -15.47
N VAL A 260 -10.36 6.15 -15.57
CA VAL A 260 -11.05 7.37 -15.10
C VAL A 260 -12.35 7.56 -15.88
N ASP A 261 -12.31 7.45 -17.21
CA ASP A 261 -13.46 7.54 -18.10
C ASP A 261 -14.51 6.46 -17.81
N TYR A 262 -14.07 5.28 -17.38
CA TYR A 262 -14.99 4.21 -17.00
C TYR A 262 -15.71 4.51 -15.67
N VAL A 263 -14.99 4.99 -14.65
CA VAL A 263 -15.56 5.13 -13.29
C VAL A 263 -16.29 6.45 -13.09
N LEU A 264 -15.76 7.58 -13.55
CA LEU A 264 -16.29 8.91 -13.21
C LEU A 264 -17.77 9.10 -13.56
N PRO A 265 -18.26 8.72 -14.76
CA PRO A 265 -19.66 8.89 -15.13
C PRO A 265 -20.62 8.04 -14.28
N LYS A 266 -20.10 7.02 -13.59
CA LYS A 266 -20.88 6.08 -12.78
C LYS A 266 -20.86 6.44 -11.29
N LEU A 267 -20.07 7.42 -10.86
CA LEU A 267 -20.06 7.88 -9.47
C LEU A 267 -21.23 8.82 -9.19
N ARG A 268 -21.73 8.81 -7.94
CA ARG A 268 -22.62 9.87 -7.49
C ARG A 268 -21.88 11.22 -7.44
N LYS A 269 -22.64 12.32 -7.37
CA LYS A 269 -22.08 13.67 -7.27
C LYS A 269 -21.16 13.83 -6.05
N ASP A 270 -21.54 13.24 -4.92
CA ASP A 270 -20.85 13.28 -3.63
C ASP A 270 -19.74 12.21 -3.46
N GLN A 271 -19.60 11.31 -4.45
CA GLN A 271 -18.56 10.28 -4.45
C GLN A 271 -17.27 10.76 -5.12
N SER A 272 -16.18 10.11 -4.71
CA SER A 272 -14.82 10.31 -5.20
C SER A 272 -14.23 8.98 -5.67
N PHE A 273 -12.97 8.97 -6.10
CA PHE A 273 -12.22 7.74 -6.36
C PHE A 273 -10.83 7.78 -5.73
N LEU A 274 -10.29 6.58 -5.52
CA LEU A 274 -8.90 6.37 -5.13
C LEU A 274 -8.12 5.79 -6.31
N VAL A 275 -6.83 6.06 -6.32
CA VAL A 275 -5.86 5.39 -7.18
C VAL A 275 -4.73 4.89 -6.29
N THR A 276 -4.97 3.80 -5.54
CA THR A 276 -3.97 3.37 -4.55
C THR A 276 -2.73 2.71 -5.17
N GLU A 277 -2.81 2.29 -6.42
CA GLU A 277 -1.64 1.85 -7.20
C GLU A 277 -1.78 2.26 -8.66
N PHE A 278 -0.74 2.82 -9.27
CA PHE A 278 -0.69 3.07 -10.71
C PHE A 278 0.73 2.96 -11.24
N SER A 279 0.89 2.51 -12.49
CA SER A 279 2.21 2.24 -13.07
C SER A 279 2.18 2.06 -14.59
N LEU A 280 3.34 2.25 -15.21
CA LEU A 280 3.68 1.80 -16.57
C LEU A 280 4.27 0.38 -16.59
N VAL A 281 4.01 -0.46 -15.60
CA VAL A 281 4.73 -1.75 -15.45
C VAL A 281 4.58 -2.69 -16.65
N ARG A 282 3.45 -2.65 -17.36
CA ARG A 282 3.27 -3.45 -18.58
C ARG A 282 4.10 -2.89 -19.74
N PHE A 283 4.19 -1.57 -19.83
CA PHE A 283 5.08 -0.91 -20.79
C PHE A 283 6.54 -1.30 -20.51
N TRP A 284 7.00 -1.17 -19.26
CA TRP A 284 8.36 -1.56 -18.86
C TRP A 284 8.66 -3.02 -19.17
N LYS A 285 7.70 -3.92 -18.94
CA LYS A 285 7.85 -5.34 -19.25
C LYS A 285 8.15 -5.55 -20.74
N SER A 286 7.47 -4.82 -21.63
CA SER A 286 7.71 -4.93 -23.08
C SER A 286 9.13 -4.53 -23.52
N LYS A 287 9.88 -3.84 -22.66
CA LYS A 287 11.23 -3.31 -22.93
C LYS A 287 12.35 -4.20 -22.40
N LEU A 288 12.03 -5.23 -21.62
CA LEU A 288 13.04 -6.07 -20.95
C LEU A 288 14.00 -6.78 -21.91
N THR A 289 13.53 -7.15 -23.11
CA THR A 289 14.33 -7.84 -24.12
C THR A 289 15.00 -6.90 -25.12
N GLU A 290 14.70 -5.60 -25.07
CA GLU A 290 15.40 -4.60 -25.91
C GLU A 290 16.86 -4.45 -25.44
N PRO A 291 17.80 -4.17 -26.35
CA PRO A 291 19.18 -3.92 -25.98
C PRO A 291 19.30 -2.60 -25.19
N VAL A 292 20.23 -2.56 -24.24
CA VAL A 292 20.65 -1.29 -23.63
C VAL A 292 21.44 -0.44 -24.64
N SER A 293 21.57 0.86 -24.37
CA SER A 293 22.34 1.74 -25.27
C SER A 293 23.81 1.29 -25.37
N ASP A 294 24.40 1.40 -26.57
CA ASP A 294 25.82 1.06 -26.79
C ASP A 294 26.75 1.94 -25.96
N GLU A 295 26.34 3.17 -25.69
CA GLU A 295 27.08 4.09 -24.82
C GLU A 295 27.12 3.57 -23.38
N PHE A 296 25.96 3.20 -22.81
CA PHE A 296 25.89 2.62 -21.48
C PHE A 296 26.70 1.31 -21.41
N ALA A 297 26.50 0.42 -22.40
CA ALA A 297 27.20 -0.86 -22.44
C ALA A 297 28.72 -0.68 -22.43
N ARG A 298 29.25 0.19 -23.31
CA ARG A 298 30.69 0.50 -23.36
C ARG A 298 31.20 1.15 -22.07
N ARG A 299 30.44 2.09 -21.50
CA ARG A 299 30.86 2.83 -20.30
C ARG A 299 30.95 1.94 -19.06
N TYR A 300 30.04 0.98 -18.93
CA TYR A 300 29.93 0.11 -17.74
C TYR A 300 30.38 -1.32 -17.98
N GLY A 301 31.02 -1.61 -19.12
CA GLY A 301 31.65 -2.91 -19.40
C GLY A 301 30.68 -4.04 -19.74
N PHE A 302 29.45 -3.73 -20.18
CA PHE A 302 28.54 -4.74 -20.73
C PHE A 302 28.84 -5.00 -22.21
N ARG A 303 28.47 -6.18 -22.69
CA ARG A 303 28.56 -6.52 -24.12
C ARG A 303 27.56 -5.66 -24.90
N GLN A 304 27.94 -5.22 -26.11
CA GLN A 304 26.98 -4.60 -27.02
C GLN A 304 25.80 -5.54 -27.29
N GLY A 305 24.59 -4.97 -27.31
CA GLY A 305 23.36 -5.75 -27.43
C GLY A 305 22.95 -6.55 -26.18
N THR A 306 23.58 -6.32 -25.01
CA THR A 306 23.08 -6.85 -23.74
C THR A 306 21.63 -6.38 -23.52
N PRO A 307 20.67 -7.28 -23.27
CA PRO A 307 19.29 -6.91 -23.05
C PRO A 307 19.09 -6.24 -21.68
N VAL A 308 18.11 -5.35 -21.60
CA VAL A 308 17.72 -4.61 -20.38
C VAL A 308 17.61 -5.51 -19.16
N TRP A 309 16.97 -6.67 -19.29
CA TRP A 309 16.75 -7.59 -18.16
C TRP A 309 18.07 -8.15 -17.57
N GLU A 310 19.13 -8.31 -18.38
CA GLU A 310 20.43 -8.78 -17.90
C GLU A 310 21.12 -7.71 -17.04
N VAL A 311 21.05 -6.44 -17.44
CA VAL A 311 21.59 -5.32 -16.65
C VAL A 311 20.84 -5.19 -15.33
N VAL A 312 19.51 -5.31 -15.37
CA VAL A 312 18.66 -5.27 -14.16
C VAL A 312 18.98 -6.43 -13.23
N ARG A 313 19.11 -7.66 -13.75
CA ARG A 313 19.50 -8.82 -12.96
C ARG A 313 20.86 -8.62 -12.30
N ALA A 314 21.86 -8.14 -13.06
CA ALA A 314 23.18 -7.85 -12.51
C ALA A 314 23.12 -6.81 -11.38
N ALA A 315 22.28 -5.78 -11.51
CA ALA A 315 22.08 -4.78 -10.46
C ALA A 315 21.31 -5.34 -9.24
N ILE A 316 20.42 -6.31 -9.42
CA ILE A 316 19.76 -7.01 -8.31
C ILE A 316 20.77 -7.85 -7.52
N ASP A 317 21.62 -8.59 -8.22
CA ASP A 317 22.64 -9.45 -7.60
C ASP A 317 23.74 -8.61 -6.92
N HIS A 318 24.12 -7.50 -7.56
CA HIS A 318 25.14 -6.57 -7.11
C HIS A 318 24.66 -5.13 -7.29
N PRO A 319 24.00 -4.54 -6.27
CA PRO A 319 23.53 -3.16 -6.34
C PRO A 319 24.60 -2.19 -6.82
N VAL A 320 24.25 -1.37 -7.80
CA VAL A 320 25.17 -0.46 -8.48
C VAL A 320 25.17 0.93 -7.84
N PRO A 321 26.20 1.76 -8.06
CA PRO A 321 26.16 3.16 -7.68
C PRO A 321 25.01 3.92 -8.34
N GLN A 322 24.48 4.94 -7.66
CA GLN A 322 23.36 5.77 -8.16
C GLN A 322 23.60 6.30 -9.58
N GLN A 323 24.82 6.76 -9.89
CA GLN A 323 25.14 7.30 -11.21
C GLN A 323 25.00 6.26 -12.32
N GLN A 324 25.42 5.01 -12.08
CA GLN A 324 25.29 3.94 -13.06
C GLN A 324 23.81 3.62 -13.33
N TRP A 325 22.99 3.58 -12.29
CA TRP A 325 21.54 3.38 -12.45
C TRP A 325 20.87 4.52 -13.20
N ASN A 326 21.26 5.77 -12.91
CA ASN A 326 20.76 6.94 -13.62
C ASN A 326 21.15 6.91 -15.10
N ASP A 327 22.42 6.65 -15.42
CA ASP A 327 22.91 6.57 -16.81
C ASP A 327 22.20 5.45 -17.60
N PHE A 328 21.92 4.32 -16.95
CA PHE A 328 21.15 3.23 -17.56
C PHE A 328 19.76 3.71 -18.00
N LEU A 329 19.02 4.35 -17.10
CA LEU A 329 17.65 4.76 -17.35
C LEU A 329 17.56 6.01 -18.23
N SER A 330 18.46 6.98 -18.07
CA SER A 330 18.50 8.20 -18.88
C SER A 330 18.91 7.92 -20.33
N SER A 331 19.73 6.90 -20.57
CA SER A 331 20.12 6.47 -21.91
C SER A 331 19.11 5.51 -22.57
N SER A 332 18.03 5.17 -21.88
CA SER A 332 16.94 4.33 -22.39
C SER A 332 15.78 5.21 -22.86
N PRO A 333 15.58 5.46 -24.17
CA PRO A 333 14.59 6.43 -24.65
C PRO A 333 13.16 6.13 -24.18
N TRP A 334 12.80 4.85 -24.08
CA TRP A 334 11.49 4.41 -23.58
C TRP A 334 11.26 4.83 -22.12
N TYR A 335 12.29 4.83 -21.27
CA TYR A 335 12.17 5.27 -19.87
C TYR A 335 12.23 6.79 -19.78
N GLU A 336 13.22 7.40 -20.42
CA GLU A 336 13.47 8.85 -20.36
C GLU A 336 12.27 9.66 -20.84
N GLN A 337 11.60 9.24 -21.91
CA GLN A 337 10.39 9.88 -22.43
C GLN A 337 9.20 9.83 -21.46
N HIS A 338 9.21 8.89 -20.51
CA HIS A 338 8.13 8.65 -19.56
C HIS A 338 8.53 8.94 -18.11
N LYS A 339 9.68 9.57 -17.88
CA LYS A 339 10.17 9.88 -16.52
C LYS A 339 9.21 10.77 -15.71
N HIS A 340 8.35 11.52 -16.40
CA HIS A 340 7.34 12.38 -15.76
C HIS A 340 5.95 11.76 -15.61
N PHE A 341 5.81 10.46 -15.88
CA PHE A 341 4.53 9.77 -15.80
C PHE A 341 3.80 10.00 -14.47
N LEU A 342 4.50 9.92 -13.33
CA LEU A 342 3.92 10.13 -12.01
C LEU A 342 3.26 11.52 -11.91
N ARG A 343 4.00 12.57 -12.22
CA ARG A 343 3.50 13.96 -12.22
C ARG A 343 2.31 14.14 -13.13
N ASP A 344 2.43 13.67 -14.36
CA ASP A 344 1.41 13.89 -15.37
C ASP A 344 0.10 13.15 -15.01
N GLN A 345 0.18 11.94 -14.43
CA GLN A 345 -1.00 11.19 -14.00
C GLN A 345 -1.66 11.78 -12.75
N VAL A 346 -0.89 12.15 -11.73
CA VAL A 346 -1.46 12.75 -10.51
C VAL A 346 -2.16 14.07 -10.83
N GLN A 347 -1.57 14.90 -11.70
CA GLN A 347 -2.23 16.13 -12.14
C GLN A 347 -3.54 15.84 -12.88
N ARG A 348 -3.57 14.82 -13.76
CA ARG A 348 -4.81 14.39 -14.44
C ARG A 348 -5.87 13.93 -13.46
N PHE A 349 -5.50 13.10 -12.49
CA PHE A 349 -6.43 12.65 -11.45
C PHE A 349 -7.00 13.82 -10.66
N ARG A 350 -6.16 14.79 -10.25
CA ARG A 350 -6.60 16.00 -9.55
C ARG A 350 -7.54 16.85 -10.40
N ASN A 351 -7.25 17.01 -11.69
CA ASN A 351 -8.06 17.80 -12.63
C ASN A 351 -9.49 17.26 -12.80
N THR A 352 -9.77 16.01 -12.40
CA THR A 352 -11.14 15.49 -12.38
C THR A 352 -12.03 16.16 -11.32
N GLY A 353 -11.44 16.81 -10.31
CA GLY A 353 -12.14 17.31 -9.13
C GLY A 353 -12.77 16.22 -8.25
N LYS A 354 -12.44 14.94 -8.48
CA LYS A 354 -13.02 13.78 -7.79
C LYS A 354 -11.99 12.81 -7.22
N LEU A 355 -10.69 13.06 -7.40
CA LEU A 355 -9.66 12.27 -6.73
C LEU A 355 -9.74 12.54 -5.23
N ALA A 356 -9.86 11.49 -4.42
CA ALA A 356 -9.65 11.60 -2.98
C ALA A 356 -8.17 11.39 -2.62
N LEU A 357 -7.60 10.25 -3.02
CA LEU A 357 -6.21 9.88 -2.75
C LEU A 357 -5.63 9.11 -3.92
N ALA A 358 -4.41 9.46 -4.32
CA ALA A 358 -3.54 8.61 -5.13
C ALA A 358 -2.34 8.17 -4.28
N THR A 359 -1.84 6.95 -4.47
CA THR A 359 -0.58 6.52 -3.83
C THR A 359 0.39 5.89 -4.82
N TYR A 360 1.68 6.04 -4.53
CA TYR A 360 2.77 5.53 -5.36
C TYR A 360 3.73 4.66 -4.55
N GLY A 361 4.27 3.61 -5.17
CA GLY A 361 5.11 2.62 -4.50
C GLY A 361 6.40 3.24 -3.97
N ILE A 362 6.70 3.05 -2.68
CA ILE A 362 7.92 3.55 -2.07
C ILE A 362 9.13 2.67 -2.39
N GLY A 363 8.94 1.35 -2.35
CA GLY A 363 9.95 0.33 -2.59
C GLY A 363 9.28 -0.97 -3.00
N GLN A 364 10.10 -2.01 -3.27
CA GLN A 364 9.62 -3.35 -3.63
C GLN A 364 10.12 -4.41 -2.68
N ASP A 365 9.25 -5.37 -2.40
CA ASP A 365 9.54 -6.58 -1.63
C ASP A 365 10.54 -7.48 -2.36
N ALA A 366 11.26 -8.32 -1.61
CA ALA A 366 12.22 -9.27 -2.18
C ALA A 366 11.57 -10.22 -3.22
N ALA A 367 10.31 -10.59 -3.04
CA ALA A 367 9.58 -11.44 -3.97
C ALA A 367 9.41 -10.82 -5.37
N MET A 368 9.40 -9.48 -5.46
CA MET A 368 9.22 -8.76 -6.72
C MET A 368 10.45 -8.82 -7.63
N VAL A 369 11.63 -9.09 -7.06
CA VAL A 369 12.90 -9.19 -7.80
C VAL A 369 13.45 -10.61 -7.88
N ARG A 370 12.87 -11.57 -7.15
CA ARG A 370 13.27 -12.99 -7.22
C ARG A 370 13.09 -13.55 -8.64
N ASP A 371 14.06 -14.32 -9.10
CA ASP A 371 14.08 -14.98 -10.43
C ASP A 371 13.88 -13.97 -11.58
N PHE A 372 14.56 -12.83 -11.52
CA PHE A 372 14.40 -11.78 -12.53
C PHE A 372 14.93 -12.23 -13.89
N GLY A 373 14.07 -12.15 -14.90
CA GLY A 373 14.34 -12.60 -16.26
C GLY A 373 13.46 -11.88 -17.28
N PRO A 374 13.52 -12.26 -18.57
CA PRO A 374 12.85 -11.54 -19.67
C PRO A 374 11.32 -11.46 -19.50
N ASP A 375 10.70 -12.44 -18.85
CA ASP A 375 9.25 -12.50 -18.66
C ASP A 375 8.77 -11.95 -17.30
N LYS A 376 9.69 -11.56 -16.42
CA LYS A 376 9.36 -11.04 -15.08
C LYS A 376 8.69 -9.68 -15.21
N THR A 377 7.62 -9.44 -14.45
CA THR A 377 7.03 -8.10 -14.35
C THR A 377 7.96 -7.18 -13.56
N PRO A 378 8.47 -6.08 -14.14
CA PRO A 378 9.57 -5.31 -13.54
C PRO A 378 9.07 -4.21 -12.61
N TRP A 379 8.45 -4.59 -11.48
CA TRP A 379 7.89 -3.65 -10.50
C TRP A 379 8.93 -2.68 -9.91
N LEU A 380 10.21 -3.07 -9.89
CA LEU A 380 11.31 -2.22 -9.39
C LEU A 380 11.46 -0.89 -10.14
N PHE A 381 10.98 -0.80 -11.38
CA PHE A 381 10.97 0.47 -12.12
C PHE A 381 9.90 1.44 -11.63
N ASN A 382 8.95 1.01 -10.80
CA ASN A 382 7.80 1.80 -10.34
C ASN A 382 7.89 2.10 -8.83
N SER A 383 9.07 2.47 -8.34
CA SER A 383 9.29 2.75 -6.92
C SER A 383 10.11 4.01 -6.70
N LEU A 384 9.70 4.84 -5.73
CA LEU A 384 10.43 6.05 -5.33
C LEU A 384 11.88 5.73 -4.98
N PHE A 385 12.10 4.64 -4.23
CA PHE A 385 13.41 4.11 -3.92
C PHE A 385 13.68 2.82 -4.71
N ALA A 386 14.88 2.72 -5.26
CA ALA A 386 15.40 1.58 -6.00
C ALA A 386 16.31 0.70 -5.12
N SER A 387 15.86 0.40 -3.90
CA SER A 387 16.62 -0.30 -2.84
C SER A 387 17.12 -1.70 -3.22
N LYS A 388 16.59 -2.28 -4.30
CA LYS A 388 16.98 -3.60 -4.80
C LYS A 388 18.06 -3.57 -5.87
N THR A 389 18.29 -2.42 -6.51
CA THR A 389 19.25 -2.31 -7.62
C THR A 389 20.33 -1.26 -7.39
N VAL A 390 20.12 -0.35 -6.43
CA VAL A 390 20.99 0.79 -6.18
C VAL A 390 21.50 0.77 -4.75
N GLN A 391 22.78 1.04 -4.59
CA GLN A 391 23.42 1.17 -3.29
C GLN A 391 22.78 2.30 -2.47
N PRO A 392 22.73 2.19 -1.13
CA PRO A 392 22.29 3.28 -0.26
C PRO A 392 23.05 4.59 -0.53
N GLY A 393 22.34 5.71 -0.40
CA GLY A 393 22.92 7.04 -0.51
C GLY A 393 23.83 7.40 0.66
N PRO A 394 24.64 8.48 0.53
CA PRO A 394 25.50 8.96 1.62
C PRO A 394 24.71 9.52 2.81
N ASP A 395 23.42 9.82 2.62
CA ASP A 395 22.47 10.24 3.65
C ASP A 395 21.89 9.06 4.45
N GLY A 396 22.31 7.82 4.14
CA GLY A 396 21.81 6.60 4.77
C GLY A 396 20.43 6.17 4.28
N LEU A 397 19.82 6.89 3.32
CA LEU A 397 18.57 6.49 2.69
C LEU A 397 18.84 5.40 1.63
N PRO A 398 17.83 4.59 1.27
CA PRO A 398 17.97 3.67 0.15
C PRO A 398 18.32 4.41 -1.16
N GLY A 399 18.96 3.70 -2.10
CA GLY A 399 19.20 4.23 -3.43
C GLY A 399 17.90 4.70 -4.09
N ARG A 400 17.98 5.80 -4.84
CA ARG A 400 16.81 6.53 -5.35
C ARG A 400 16.41 6.02 -6.73
N GLY A 401 15.10 5.95 -6.97
CA GLY A 401 14.57 5.79 -8.32
C GLY A 401 14.91 7.01 -9.17
N TYR A 402 15.26 6.79 -10.44
CA TYR A 402 15.75 7.84 -11.33
C TYR A 402 14.70 8.94 -11.62
N ALA A 403 13.42 8.57 -11.76
CA ALA A 403 12.38 9.45 -12.29
C ALA A 403 11.44 10.06 -11.23
N TRP A 404 11.27 9.41 -10.09
CA TRP A 404 10.01 9.54 -9.35
C TRP A 404 10.05 10.50 -8.16
N ILE A 405 11.17 10.56 -7.42
CA ILE A 405 11.22 11.29 -6.14
C ILE A 405 10.98 12.78 -6.31
N GLU A 406 11.64 13.43 -7.27
CA GLU A 406 11.51 14.88 -7.47
C GLU A 406 10.09 15.25 -7.92
N ASP A 407 9.52 14.49 -8.86
CA ASP A 407 8.13 14.68 -9.26
C ASP A 407 7.15 14.44 -8.10
N PHE A 408 7.37 13.39 -7.29
CA PHE A 408 6.54 13.08 -6.14
C PHE A 408 6.55 14.21 -5.10
N ARG A 409 7.73 14.76 -4.76
CA ARG A 409 7.87 15.90 -3.85
C ARG A 409 7.21 17.15 -4.40
N ALA A 410 7.44 17.47 -5.68
CA ALA A 410 6.87 18.64 -6.34
C ALA A 410 5.33 18.62 -6.39
N LEU A 411 4.72 17.44 -6.30
CA LEU A 411 3.27 17.26 -6.25
C LEU A 411 2.68 17.35 -4.84
N GLN A 412 3.48 17.32 -3.78
CA GLN A 412 2.99 17.51 -2.41
C GLN A 412 2.48 18.96 -2.26
N ARG A 413 1.27 19.13 -1.74
CA ARG A 413 0.67 20.44 -1.49
C ARG A 413 0.57 20.68 0.00
N GLN A 414 0.64 21.95 0.43
CA GLN A 414 0.42 22.31 1.83
C GLN A 414 -0.89 21.73 2.39
N GLY A 415 -1.96 21.73 1.59
CA GLY A 415 -3.25 21.14 1.97
C GLY A 415 -3.31 19.61 2.03
N ASP A 416 -2.30 18.91 1.49
CA ASP A 416 -2.18 17.46 1.63
C ASP A 416 -1.65 17.08 3.02
N HIS A 417 -0.83 17.96 3.62
CA HIS A 417 -0.28 17.76 4.96
C HIS A 417 -1.37 17.91 6.02
N ARG A 418 -1.51 16.88 6.85
CA ARG A 418 -2.36 16.96 8.03
C ARG A 418 -1.66 17.82 9.07
N LEU A 419 -2.43 18.68 9.73
CA LEU A 419 -1.97 19.34 10.95
C LEU A 419 -1.67 18.24 11.96
N VAL A 420 -0.38 18.05 12.27
CA VAL A 420 0.07 17.18 13.36
C VAL A 420 -0.61 17.68 14.63
N ARG A 421 -1.37 16.81 15.28
CA ARG A 421 -2.06 17.14 16.54
C ARG A 421 -1.09 17.18 17.71
#